data_AF-A0A1K2IM44-F1
#
_entry.id   AF-A0A1K2IM44-F1
#
_cell.length_a   1.000
_cell.length_b   1.000
_cell.length_c   1.000
_cell.angle_alpha   90.00
_cell.angle_beta   90.00
_cell.angle_gamma   90.00
#
_symmetry.space_group_name_H-M   'P 1'
#
loop_
_entity.id
_entity.type
_entity.pdbx_description
1 polymer ?
#
loop_
_entity_poly.entity_id
_entity_poly.type
_entity_poly.pdbx_seq_one_letter_code
_entity_poly.pdbx_strand_id
1 'polypeptide(L)'
;MKMNFNFCLIAGAIAAFSLTACNDDKMEDSVLPESQTETSKIEQPGTLQRQCSYVDQYWSSTAVLKTGLKTTTDTNFMNAQMTKIISLWGGTSLTFRFVDDASNPNSTYNAISYSNGKIYYGYAIYYDAKAKGGDIVNAMILAHEYGHQLQYRYNLPSVSESTARPNELEADGFAGYYLRRPNGYNQTTFAQIAAAYEFAQSIGDYQTTSAGHHGTPPQRRSAVRLGFLLGQYNLSAADFDYNFFYYYQGVLNGTYKQAKNTRNPEIDAYMSQYIDELRKIQTGEISAEEFKDLK
;
A
#
# COMPACT_ATOMS: atom_id res chain seq x y z
N MET A 1 7.42 -10.11 -77.68
CA MET A 1 8.78 -10.53 -78.08
C MET A 1 9.41 -11.26 -76.91
N LYS A 2 9.92 -12.47 -77.19
CA LYS A 2 10.60 -13.48 -76.36
C LYS A 2 11.49 -12.99 -75.19
N MET A 3 11.44 -13.77 -74.09
CA MET A 3 12.53 -14.33 -73.24
C MET A 3 13.54 -13.37 -72.57
N ASN A 4 14.03 -13.57 -71.33
CA ASN A 4 14.60 -14.79 -70.74
C ASN A 4 14.72 -14.65 -69.21
N PHE A 5 14.67 -15.78 -68.51
CA PHE A 5 15.16 -15.95 -67.14
C PHE A 5 16.69 -15.79 -67.09
N ASN A 6 17.22 -15.29 -65.97
CA ASN A 6 18.49 -15.81 -65.44
C ASN A 6 18.58 -15.67 -63.92
N PHE A 7 18.79 -16.82 -63.28
CA PHE A 7 19.11 -17.01 -61.88
C PHE A 7 20.60 -16.67 -61.67
N CYS A 8 20.92 -15.91 -60.62
CA CYS A 8 22.27 -15.89 -60.05
C CYS A 8 22.18 -15.73 -58.53
N LEU A 9 22.55 -16.81 -57.84
CA LEU A 9 22.86 -16.86 -56.42
C LEU A 9 24.17 -16.09 -56.16
N ILE A 10 24.14 -15.06 -55.30
CA ILE A 10 25.31 -14.63 -54.53
C ILE A 10 24.85 -14.27 -53.11
N ALA A 11 25.58 -14.84 -52.15
CA ALA A 11 25.37 -14.76 -50.71
C ALA A 11 25.98 -13.50 -50.06
N GLY A 12 25.52 -13.19 -48.83
CA GLY A 12 26.18 -12.31 -47.86
C GLY A 12 25.72 -10.85 -47.92
N ALA A 13 25.43 -10.14 -46.83
CA ALA A 13 25.66 -10.37 -45.41
C ALA A 13 24.56 -9.68 -44.59
N ILE A 14 24.06 -10.36 -43.56
CA ILE A 14 23.21 -9.77 -42.52
C ILE A 14 24.16 -9.16 -41.48
N ALA A 15 24.09 -7.84 -41.30
CA ALA A 15 24.75 -7.17 -40.19
C ALA A 15 24.07 -7.61 -38.88
N ALA A 16 24.74 -8.49 -38.14
CA ALA A 16 24.37 -8.87 -36.79
C ALA A 16 24.70 -7.70 -35.85
N PHE A 17 23.68 -7.07 -35.29
CA PHE A 17 23.86 -6.25 -34.10
C PHE A 17 24.19 -7.18 -32.93
N SER A 18 25.36 -6.94 -32.34
CA SER A 18 25.95 -7.70 -31.25
C SER A 18 25.06 -7.61 -30.02
N LEU A 19 24.42 -8.73 -29.65
CA LEU A 19 23.92 -8.92 -28.29
C LEU A 19 25.13 -9.26 -27.43
N THR A 20 25.48 -8.36 -26.52
CA THR A 20 26.37 -8.64 -25.40
C THR A 20 25.76 -9.75 -24.55
N ALA A 21 26.34 -10.94 -24.65
CA ALA A 21 26.09 -12.04 -23.74
C ALA A 21 26.74 -11.73 -22.39
N CYS A 22 25.94 -11.68 -21.33
CA CYS A 22 26.46 -11.78 -19.97
C CYS A 22 26.62 -13.26 -19.65
N ASN A 23 27.87 -13.73 -19.65
CA ASN A 23 28.27 -15.03 -19.15
C ASN A 23 28.59 -14.88 -17.65
N ASP A 24 28.14 -15.81 -16.81
CA ASP A 24 29.01 -16.38 -15.78
C ASP A 24 28.57 -17.79 -15.40
N ASP A 25 29.57 -18.57 -15.04
CA ASP A 25 29.68 -20.02 -15.07
C ASP A 25 29.47 -20.65 -13.67
N LYS A 26 29.02 -21.90 -13.68
CA LYS A 26 29.08 -22.94 -12.62
C LYS A 26 28.06 -22.89 -11.47
N MET A 27 27.26 -23.95 -11.40
CA MET A 27 27.38 -25.04 -10.42
C MET A 27 26.35 -26.13 -10.77
N GLU A 28 26.82 -27.29 -11.23
CA GLU A 28 26.08 -28.55 -11.15
C GLU A 28 26.36 -29.19 -9.79
N ASP A 29 25.32 -29.68 -9.11
CA ASP A 29 25.25 -31.11 -8.78
C ASP A 29 23.81 -31.53 -8.41
N SER A 30 23.51 -32.78 -8.77
CA SER A 30 22.22 -33.49 -8.75
C SER A 30 21.96 -34.17 -7.37
N VAL A 31 20.74 -34.53 -6.89
CA VAL A 31 19.82 -35.63 -7.27
C VAL A 31 18.56 -35.60 -6.33
N LEU A 32 17.40 -36.08 -6.81
CA LEU A 32 16.03 -36.23 -6.20
C LEU A 32 15.87 -37.50 -5.28
N PRO A 33 14.69 -37.90 -4.70
CA PRO A 33 13.33 -37.31 -4.65
C PRO A 33 12.60 -37.25 -3.26
N GLU A 34 11.84 -36.16 -3.10
CA GLU A 34 10.44 -35.98 -2.67
C GLU A 34 9.71 -36.91 -1.67
N SER A 35 9.24 -36.30 -0.57
CA SER A 35 7.87 -36.41 -0.06
C SER A 35 7.63 -35.21 0.86
N GLN A 36 6.77 -34.26 0.48
CA GLN A 36 6.01 -33.40 1.41
C GLN A 36 5.08 -32.40 0.67
N THR A 37 3.79 -32.56 0.97
CA THR A 37 2.76 -31.52 1.21
C THR A 37 2.83 -30.19 0.45
N GLU A 38 1.79 -29.94 -0.35
CA GLU A 38 1.47 -28.68 -1.00
C GLU A 38 1.43 -27.51 0.00
N THR A 39 2.55 -26.79 0.06
CA THR A 39 2.58 -25.39 0.47
C THR A 39 2.55 -24.56 -0.81
N SER A 40 1.57 -23.66 -0.92
CA SER A 40 1.39 -22.78 -2.07
C SER A 40 2.70 -22.02 -2.33
N LYS A 41 3.42 -22.44 -3.38
CA LYS A 41 4.75 -21.91 -3.72
C LYS A 41 4.66 -20.41 -3.97
N ILE A 42 5.56 -19.66 -3.34
CA ILE A 42 5.82 -18.25 -3.65
C ILE A 42 6.13 -18.16 -5.15
N GLU A 43 5.21 -17.58 -5.92
CA GLU A 43 5.36 -17.48 -7.37
C GLU A 43 6.59 -16.61 -7.71
N GLN A 44 7.60 -17.25 -8.27
CA GLN A 44 8.83 -16.57 -8.64
C GLN A 44 8.60 -15.73 -9.90
N PRO A 45 9.26 -14.57 -10.04
CA PRO A 45 9.17 -13.78 -11.26
C PRO A 45 9.52 -14.65 -12.47
N GLY A 46 8.70 -14.54 -13.53
CA GLY A 46 8.89 -15.23 -14.80
C GLY A 46 10.12 -14.72 -15.56
N THR A 47 10.51 -15.45 -16.59
CA THR A 47 11.77 -15.24 -17.34
C THR A 47 11.90 -13.82 -17.91
N LEU A 48 10.81 -13.21 -18.39
CA LEU A 48 10.77 -11.82 -18.88
C LEU A 48 11.01 -10.78 -17.76
N GLN A 49 10.45 -11.00 -16.56
CA GLN A 49 10.66 -10.13 -15.39
C GLN A 49 12.08 -10.26 -14.80
N ARG A 50 12.80 -11.34 -15.14
CA ARG A 50 14.22 -11.51 -14.76
C ARG A 50 15.19 -10.94 -15.79
N GLN A 51 14.79 -10.86 -17.07
CA GLN A 51 15.66 -10.51 -18.18
C GLN A 51 15.68 -9.01 -18.51
N CYS A 52 14.62 -8.27 -18.16
CA CYS A 52 14.56 -6.83 -18.36
C CYS A 52 14.11 -6.20 -17.06
N SER A 53 14.78 -5.11 -16.67
CA SER A 53 14.49 -4.29 -15.49
C SER A 53 13.14 -3.58 -15.55
N TYR A 54 12.06 -4.28 -15.86
CA TYR A 54 10.72 -3.75 -16.07
C TYR A 54 9.73 -4.46 -15.14
N VAL A 55 9.18 -3.71 -14.18
CA VAL A 55 8.11 -4.18 -13.31
C VAL A 55 6.79 -4.20 -14.07
N ASP A 56 6.32 -3.02 -14.47
CA ASP A 56 5.16 -2.75 -15.32
C ASP A 56 5.12 -1.25 -15.68
N GLN A 57 4.03 -0.78 -16.31
CA GLN A 57 3.89 0.58 -16.82
C GLN A 57 3.79 1.67 -15.74
N TYR A 58 3.58 1.31 -14.48
CA TYR A 58 3.48 2.26 -13.36
C TYR A 58 4.82 2.53 -12.68
N TRP A 59 5.88 1.85 -13.12
CA TRP A 59 7.25 2.04 -12.63
C TRP A 59 8.17 2.47 -13.78
N SER A 60 9.34 3.02 -13.41
CA SER A 60 10.39 3.32 -14.37
C SER A 60 10.76 2.08 -15.20
N SER A 61 11.11 2.29 -16.47
CA SER A 61 11.55 1.21 -17.37
C SER A 61 12.86 0.53 -16.95
N THR A 62 13.56 1.08 -15.95
CA THR A 62 14.77 0.52 -15.34
C THR A 62 14.53 -0.10 -13.95
N ALA A 63 13.29 -0.10 -13.46
CA ALA A 63 12.94 -0.63 -12.16
C ALA A 63 12.74 -2.16 -12.17
N VAL A 64 13.37 -2.86 -11.24
CA VAL A 64 13.33 -4.32 -11.07
C VAL A 64 12.50 -4.73 -9.86
N LEU A 65 11.76 -5.84 -10.00
CA LEU A 65 11.13 -6.51 -8.87
C LEU A 65 12.16 -7.29 -8.04
N LYS A 66 12.04 -7.17 -6.71
CA LYS A 66 12.86 -7.85 -5.71
C LYS A 66 11.96 -8.60 -4.71
N THR A 67 12.50 -9.66 -4.14
CA THR A 67 11.84 -10.45 -3.07
C THR A 67 12.22 -9.97 -1.67
N GLY A 68 13.22 -9.09 -1.55
CA GLY A 68 13.65 -8.50 -0.29
C GLY A 68 14.11 -7.06 -0.47
N LEU A 69 14.33 -6.38 0.65
CA LEU A 69 14.96 -5.08 0.80
C LEU A 69 16.50 -5.24 0.94
N LYS A 70 17.23 -4.14 1.15
CA LYS A 70 18.70 -4.15 1.27
C LYS A 70 19.19 -4.99 2.45
N THR A 71 18.40 -5.09 3.52
CA THR A 71 18.72 -5.91 4.68
C THR A 71 17.67 -7.00 4.91
N THR A 72 18.11 -8.14 5.43
CA THR A 72 17.22 -9.23 5.83
C THR A 72 16.29 -8.80 6.98
N THR A 73 16.77 -7.95 7.89
CA THR A 73 15.95 -7.39 8.99
C THR A 73 14.75 -6.62 8.47
N ASP A 74 14.98 -5.71 7.53
CA ASP A 74 13.92 -4.89 6.92
C ASP A 74 12.95 -5.76 6.12
N THR A 75 13.48 -6.73 5.38
CA THR A 75 12.69 -7.70 4.63
C THR A 75 11.79 -8.52 5.56
N ASN A 76 12.34 -9.03 6.66
CA ASN A 76 11.61 -9.83 7.63
C ASN A 76 10.54 -9.00 8.33
N PHE A 77 10.86 -7.75 8.68
CA PHE A 77 9.90 -6.82 9.25
C PHE A 77 8.69 -6.63 8.32
N MET A 78 8.91 -6.24 7.06
CA MET A 78 7.84 -5.97 6.11
C MET A 78 6.98 -7.20 5.82
N ASN A 79 7.60 -8.36 5.63
CA ASN A 79 6.86 -9.61 5.44
C ASN A 79 6.03 -9.97 6.68
N ALA A 80 6.59 -9.82 7.89
CA ALA A 80 5.85 -10.06 9.12
C ALA A 80 4.65 -9.10 9.29
N GLN A 81 4.81 -7.82 8.92
CA GLN A 81 3.69 -6.87 8.90
C GLN A 81 2.61 -7.30 7.91
N MET A 82 2.97 -7.67 6.68
CA MET A 82 2.01 -8.15 5.69
C MET A 82 1.24 -9.38 6.19
N THR A 83 1.93 -10.35 6.80
CA THR A 83 1.28 -11.52 7.42
C THR A 83 0.30 -11.13 8.52
N LYS A 84 0.67 -10.19 9.39
CA LYS A 84 -0.24 -9.70 10.45
C LYS A 84 -1.46 -8.98 9.88
N ILE A 85 -1.27 -8.14 8.87
CA ILE A 85 -2.36 -7.41 8.20
C ILE A 85 -3.34 -8.39 7.54
N ILE A 86 -2.82 -9.36 6.78
CA ILE A 86 -3.65 -10.41 6.15
C ILE A 86 -4.44 -11.18 7.22
N SER A 87 -3.77 -11.59 8.30
CA SER A 87 -4.39 -12.33 9.39
C SER A 87 -5.44 -11.51 10.14
N LEU A 88 -5.23 -10.20 10.33
CA LEU A 88 -6.19 -9.32 10.98
C LEU A 88 -7.54 -9.30 10.26
N TRP A 89 -7.51 -9.30 8.93
CA TRP A 89 -8.70 -9.22 8.08
C TRP A 89 -9.23 -10.58 7.61
N GLY A 90 -8.67 -11.69 8.10
CA GLY A 90 -9.06 -13.04 7.68
C GLY A 90 -8.81 -13.31 6.19
N GLY A 91 -7.85 -12.60 5.58
CA GLY A 91 -7.55 -12.70 4.15
C GLY A 91 -6.68 -13.90 3.79
N THR A 92 -6.58 -14.16 2.49
CA THR A 92 -5.62 -15.12 1.90
C THR A 92 -4.34 -14.41 1.44
N SER A 93 -3.31 -15.18 1.08
CA SER A 93 -2.02 -14.64 0.61
C SER A 93 -2.19 -13.79 -0.66
N LEU A 94 -1.43 -12.71 -0.75
CA LEU A 94 -1.27 -11.91 -1.97
C LEU A 94 0.19 -11.90 -2.41
N THR A 95 0.47 -11.43 -3.63
CA THR A 95 1.85 -11.23 -4.06
C THR A 95 2.40 -9.92 -3.52
N PHE A 96 3.31 -10.01 -2.55
CA PHE A 96 4.03 -8.86 -2.01
C PHE A 96 5.48 -8.86 -2.51
N ARG A 97 5.91 -7.78 -3.16
CA ARG A 97 7.28 -7.62 -3.69
C ARG A 97 7.77 -6.20 -3.49
N PHE A 98 9.08 -6.04 -3.61
CA PHE A 98 9.72 -4.73 -3.55
C PHE A 98 10.16 -4.28 -4.94
N VAL A 99 10.28 -2.97 -5.13
CA VAL A 99 10.74 -2.38 -6.39
C VAL A 99 12.00 -1.57 -6.14
N ASP A 100 13.06 -1.90 -6.86
CA ASP A 100 14.36 -1.22 -6.81
C ASP A 100 14.71 -0.67 -8.19
N ASP A 101 15.32 0.50 -8.25
CA ASP A 101 15.81 1.10 -9.49
C ASP A 101 17.20 1.68 -9.22
N ALA A 102 18.22 0.89 -9.52
CA ALA A 102 19.61 1.29 -9.31
C ALA A 102 20.02 2.49 -10.19
N SER A 103 19.33 2.71 -11.32
CA SER A 103 19.65 3.78 -12.26
C SER A 103 18.96 5.09 -11.89
N ASN A 104 17.77 5.02 -11.30
CA ASN A 104 17.02 6.17 -10.82
C ASN A 104 16.28 5.83 -9.51
N PRO A 105 16.98 5.83 -8.35
CA PRO A 105 16.39 5.37 -7.09
C PRO A 105 15.07 6.06 -6.73
N ASN A 106 14.96 7.36 -6.99
CA ASN A 106 13.76 8.16 -6.67
C ASN A 106 12.53 7.76 -7.50
N SER A 107 12.69 7.04 -8.61
CA SER A 107 11.56 6.50 -9.38
C SER A 107 10.72 5.49 -8.59
N THR A 108 11.30 4.95 -7.50
CA THR A 108 10.64 4.00 -6.60
C THR A 108 10.03 4.66 -5.38
N TYR A 109 9.81 5.98 -5.39
CA TYR A 109 9.07 6.68 -4.33
C TYR A 109 7.57 6.45 -4.52
N ASN A 110 7.13 5.20 -4.37
CA ASN A 110 5.72 4.82 -4.45
C ASN A 110 5.49 3.45 -3.80
N ALA A 111 4.25 3.20 -3.39
CA ALA A 111 3.73 1.87 -3.09
C ALA A 111 2.41 1.72 -3.85
N ILE A 112 2.18 0.57 -4.47
CA ILE A 112 1.03 0.37 -5.35
C ILE A 112 0.32 -0.93 -5.00
N SER A 113 -0.97 -0.80 -4.68
CA SER A 113 -1.92 -1.89 -4.57
C SER A 113 -2.63 -2.12 -5.91
N TYR A 114 -2.59 -3.36 -6.41
CA TYR A 114 -3.19 -3.74 -7.68
C TYR A 114 -4.44 -4.59 -7.43
N SER A 115 -5.50 -4.35 -8.20
CA SER A 115 -6.77 -5.08 -8.10
C SER A 115 -6.69 -6.60 -8.31
N ASN A 116 -5.58 -7.09 -8.85
CA ASN A 116 -5.32 -8.51 -9.09
C ASN A 116 -4.54 -9.20 -7.95
N GLY A 117 -4.58 -8.68 -6.72
CA GLY A 117 -3.99 -9.34 -5.56
C GLY A 117 -2.48 -9.17 -5.45
N LYS A 118 -1.96 -7.98 -5.78
CA LYS A 118 -0.53 -7.67 -5.70
C LYS A 118 -0.31 -6.34 -4.99
N ILE A 119 0.75 -6.27 -4.20
CA ILE A 119 1.27 -5.03 -3.63
C ILE A 119 2.75 -4.94 -3.96
N TYR A 120 3.15 -3.88 -4.64
CA TYR A 120 4.55 -3.58 -4.94
C TYR A 120 5.00 -2.35 -4.16
N TYR A 121 6.11 -2.49 -3.45
CA TYR A 121 6.58 -1.49 -2.49
C TYR A 121 7.97 -0.98 -2.89
N GLY A 122 8.07 0.30 -3.21
CA GLY A 122 9.30 0.89 -3.70
C GLY A 122 10.38 1.09 -2.62
N TYR A 123 11.64 0.95 -3.01
CA TYR A 123 12.78 1.14 -2.12
C TYR A 123 12.88 2.58 -1.61
N ALA A 124 12.70 3.60 -2.47
CA ALA A 124 12.87 4.98 -2.05
C ALA A 124 11.84 5.41 -1.01
N ILE A 125 10.55 5.07 -1.20
CA ILE A 125 9.54 5.37 -0.19
C ILE A 125 9.79 4.60 1.11
N TYR A 126 10.26 3.33 1.03
CA TYR A 126 10.57 2.53 2.23
C TYR A 126 11.63 3.20 3.11
N TYR A 127 12.77 3.58 2.51
CA TYR A 127 13.88 4.16 3.27
C TYR A 127 13.59 5.58 3.75
N ASP A 128 12.85 6.37 2.97
CA ASP A 128 12.40 7.69 3.40
C ASP A 128 11.41 7.60 4.58
N ALA A 129 10.40 6.73 4.48
CA ALA A 129 9.46 6.46 5.57
C ALA A 129 10.18 6.01 6.84
N LYS A 130 11.13 5.09 6.70
CA LYS A 130 11.96 4.60 7.82
C LYS A 130 12.80 5.71 8.43
N ALA A 131 13.39 6.59 7.61
CA ALA A 131 14.18 7.72 8.09
C ALA A 131 13.34 8.78 8.82
N LYS A 132 12.11 9.02 8.36
CA LYS A 132 11.19 10.01 8.95
C LYS A 132 10.59 9.59 10.28
N GLY A 133 10.38 8.28 10.48
CA GLY A 133 9.63 7.84 11.65
C GLY A 133 9.75 6.37 12.03
N GLY A 134 10.73 5.67 11.44
CA GLY A 134 10.99 4.27 11.73
C GLY A 134 9.99 3.30 11.11
N ASP A 135 10.03 2.07 11.60
CA ASP A 135 9.29 0.93 11.07
C ASP A 135 7.76 1.10 11.12
N ILE A 136 7.24 1.91 12.05
CA ILE A 136 5.80 2.15 12.16
C ILE A 136 5.21 2.89 10.96
N VAL A 137 5.99 3.76 10.31
CA VAL A 137 5.55 4.47 9.10
C VAL A 137 5.38 3.49 7.96
N ASN A 138 6.34 2.57 7.79
CA ASN A 138 6.25 1.51 6.80
C ASN A 138 5.08 0.54 7.08
N ALA A 139 4.81 0.21 8.35
CA ALA A 139 3.65 -0.58 8.73
C ALA A 139 2.33 0.11 8.40
N MET A 140 2.25 1.42 8.59
CA MET A 140 1.08 2.23 8.22
C MET A 140 0.85 2.20 6.70
N ILE A 141 1.88 2.51 5.90
CA ILE A 141 1.77 2.51 4.43
C ILE A 141 1.34 1.11 3.95
N LEU A 142 1.93 0.05 4.50
CA LEU A 142 1.58 -1.31 4.10
C LEU A 142 0.13 -1.68 4.43
N ALA A 143 -0.39 -1.20 5.57
CA ALA A 143 -1.79 -1.38 5.95
C ALA A 143 -2.74 -0.54 5.09
N HIS A 144 -2.32 0.65 4.66
CA HIS A 144 -3.02 1.48 3.68
C HIS A 144 -3.13 0.75 2.33
N GLU A 145 -2.02 0.23 1.79
CA GLU A 145 -2.04 -0.55 0.54
C GLU A 145 -2.94 -1.79 0.63
N TYR A 146 -2.98 -2.44 1.79
CA TYR A 146 -3.89 -3.56 2.03
C TYR A 146 -5.35 -3.09 2.18
N GLY A 147 -5.59 -1.88 2.67
CA GLY A 147 -6.91 -1.22 2.65
C GLY A 147 -7.49 -1.19 1.24
N HIS A 148 -6.69 -0.84 0.24
CA HIS A 148 -7.10 -0.95 -1.16
C HIS A 148 -7.41 -2.39 -1.60
N GLN A 149 -6.68 -3.40 -1.10
CA GLN A 149 -7.03 -4.81 -1.36
C GLN A 149 -8.40 -5.19 -0.78
N LEU A 150 -8.76 -4.66 0.39
CA LEU A 150 -10.09 -4.84 0.97
C LEU A 150 -11.15 -4.17 0.09
N GLN A 151 -10.88 -2.96 -0.38
CA GLN A 151 -11.76 -2.24 -1.31
C GLN A 151 -12.02 -3.05 -2.58
N TYR A 152 -10.98 -3.56 -3.23
CA TYR A 152 -11.13 -4.41 -4.42
C TYR A 152 -11.89 -5.70 -4.12
N ARG A 153 -11.63 -6.35 -2.98
CA ARG A 153 -12.24 -7.64 -2.63
C ARG A 153 -13.72 -7.52 -2.29
N TYR A 154 -14.11 -6.44 -1.61
CA TYR A 154 -15.44 -6.28 -1.04
C TYR A 154 -16.30 -5.22 -1.76
N ASN A 155 -15.80 -4.65 -2.87
CA ASN A 155 -16.43 -3.55 -3.60
C ASN A 155 -16.68 -2.33 -2.70
N LEU A 156 -15.67 -1.95 -1.91
CA LEU A 156 -15.64 -0.74 -1.08
C LEU A 156 -14.83 0.36 -1.79
N PRO A 157 -14.91 1.63 -1.37
CA PRO A 157 -15.81 2.19 -0.35
C PRO A 157 -17.29 2.13 -0.76
N SER A 158 -18.20 2.11 0.22
CA SER A 158 -19.65 2.25 -0.04
C SER A 158 -20.06 3.65 -0.51
N VAL A 159 -19.19 4.64 -0.32
CA VAL A 159 -19.36 6.01 -0.81
C VAL A 159 -18.54 6.23 -2.08
N SER A 160 -19.19 6.76 -3.12
CA SER A 160 -18.55 7.13 -4.37
C SER A 160 -18.51 8.65 -4.55
N GLU A 161 -17.35 9.16 -4.96
CA GLU A 161 -17.14 10.56 -5.34
C GLU A 161 -16.50 10.62 -6.73
N SER A 162 -16.48 11.80 -7.36
CA SER A 162 -15.80 12.01 -8.65
C SER A 162 -14.26 12.05 -8.53
N THR A 163 -13.72 11.88 -7.33
CA THR A 163 -12.28 11.90 -7.02
C THR A 163 -11.88 10.63 -6.31
N ALA A 164 -10.58 10.33 -6.24
CA ALA A 164 -10.03 9.19 -5.50
C ALA A 164 -10.15 9.30 -3.97
N ARG A 165 -10.54 10.48 -3.45
CA ARG A 165 -10.56 10.82 -2.03
C ARG A 165 -11.24 9.78 -1.11
N PRO A 166 -12.46 9.27 -1.37
CA PRO A 166 -13.09 8.32 -0.46
C PRO A 166 -12.28 7.01 -0.38
N ASN A 167 -11.68 6.56 -1.50
CA ASN A 167 -10.83 5.37 -1.52
C ASN A 167 -9.57 5.57 -0.66
N GLU A 168 -8.89 6.71 -0.83
CA GLU A 168 -7.66 7.03 -0.13
C GLU A 168 -7.87 7.27 1.37
N LEU A 169 -8.91 8.01 1.74
CA LEU A 169 -9.22 8.29 3.14
C LEU A 169 -9.70 7.04 3.88
N GLU A 170 -10.48 6.16 3.25
CA GLU A 170 -10.83 4.89 3.87
C GLU A 170 -9.58 3.99 4.04
N ALA A 171 -8.66 3.98 3.07
CA ALA A 171 -7.39 3.25 3.18
C ALA A 171 -6.51 3.80 4.33
N ASP A 172 -6.45 5.12 4.54
CA ASP A 172 -5.84 5.73 5.72
C ASP A 172 -6.54 5.29 7.02
N GLY A 173 -7.86 5.17 6.99
CA GLY A 173 -8.67 4.62 8.07
C GLY A 173 -8.30 3.16 8.39
N PHE A 174 -8.20 2.29 7.39
CA PHE A 174 -7.78 0.90 7.56
C PHE A 174 -6.37 0.83 8.17
N ALA A 175 -5.47 1.74 7.79
CA ALA A 175 -4.14 1.83 8.38
C ALA A 175 -4.19 2.22 9.87
N GLY A 176 -4.96 3.25 10.23
CA GLY A 176 -5.19 3.64 11.62
C GLY A 176 -5.79 2.49 12.46
N TYR A 177 -6.76 1.77 11.89
CA TYR A 177 -7.36 0.59 12.51
C TYR A 177 -6.32 -0.49 12.78
N TYR A 178 -5.51 -0.85 11.78
CA TYR A 178 -4.42 -1.82 11.93
C TYR A 178 -3.44 -1.43 13.05
N LEU A 179 -3.09 -0.14 13.13
CA LEU A 179 -2.16 0.36 14.13
C LEU A 179 -2.70 0.22 15.57
N ARG A 180 -4.02 0.36 15.76
CA ARG A 180 -4.68 0.18 17.06
C ARG A 180 -4.87 -1.29 17.46
N ARG A 181 -5.24 -2.16 16.52
CA ARG A 181 -5.73 -3.51 16.86
C ARG A 181 -4.72 -4.30 17.69
N PRO A 182 -5.13 -5.02 18.76
CA PRO A 182 -4.22 -5.84 19.56
C PRO A 182 -3.50 -6.93 18.78
N ASN A 183 -4.18 -7.49 17.77
CA ASN A 183 -3.62 -8.46 16.83
C ASN A 183 -3.01 -7.80 15.56
N GLY A 184 -2.97 -6.47 15.50
CA GLY A 184 -2.31 -5.67 14.47
C GLY A 184 -0.93 -5.17 14.93
N TYR A 185 -0.70 -3.85 14.80
CA TYR A 185 0.52 -3.21 15.31
C TYR A 185 0.48 -2.94 16.83
N ASN A 186 -0.71 -2.97 17.43
CA ASN A 186 -0.95 -2.94 18.89
C ASN A 186 -0.44 -1.67 19.61
N GLN A 187 -0.79 -0.48 19.10
CA GLN A 187 -0.59 0.77 19.82
C GLN A 187 -1.84 1.17 20.59
N THR A 188 -1.67 1.59 21.84
CA THR A 188 -2.76 1.88 22.76
C THR A 188 -3.05 3.36 22.90
N THR A 189 -2.13 4.23 22.47
CA THR A 189 -2.37 5.66 22.37
C THR A 189 -2.05 6.19 20.99
N PHE A 190 -2.71 7.28 20.63
CA PHE A 190 -2.54 7.86 19.31
C PHE A 190 -1.21 8.62 19.17
N ALA A 191 -0.71 9.16 20.29
CA ALA A 191 0.67 9.63 20.45
C ALA A 191 1.73 8.64 19.91
N GLN A 192 1.55 7.34 20.18
CA GLN A 192 2.51 6.30 19.76
C GLN A 192 2.58 6.13 18.24
N ILE A 193 1.57 6.61 17.51
CA ILE A 193 1.50 6.52 16.04
C ILE A 193 1.79 7.86 15.35
N ALA A 194 2.45 8.79 16.05
CA ALA A 194 2.65 10.14 15.55
C ALA A 194 3.35 10.23 14.20
N ALA A 195 4.48 9.55 14.09
CA ALA A 195 5.20 9.44 12.83
C ALA A 195 4.33 8.90 11.67
N ALA A 196 3.42 7.97 11.96
CA ALA A 196 2.57 7.36 10.96
C ALA A 196 1.52 8.34 10.42
N TYR A 197 0.78 9.02 11.29
CA TYR A 197 -0.20 10.01 10.82
C TYR A 197 0.46 11.27 10.22
N GLU A 198 1.69 11.62 10.62
CA GLU A 198 2.43 12.74 10.04
C GLU A 198 2.84 12.40 8.60
N PHE A 199 3.22 11.15 8.34
CA PHE A 199 3.48 10.67 6.99
C PHE A 199 2.20 10.68 6.14
N ALA A 200 1.07 10.16 6.65
CA ALA A 200 -0.21 10.20 5.93
C ALA A 200 -0.63 11.63 5.57
N GLN A 201 -0.42 12.59 6.47
CA GLN A 201 -0.63 14.01 6.16
C GLN A 201 0.28 14.50 5.02
N SER A 202 1.56 14.11 5.03
CA SER A 202 2.57 14.61 4.08
C SER A 202 2.31 14.23 2.63
N ILE A 203 1.50 13.21 2.39
CA ILE A 203 1.07 12.75 1.06
C ILE A 203 -0.29 13.32 0.61
N GLY A 204 -0.92 14.18 1.43
CA GLY A 204 -2.14 14.88 1.06
C GLY A 204 -1.92 16.00 0.04
N ASP A 205 -2.98 16.39 -0.66
CA ASP A 205 -2.96 17.43 -1.68
C ASP A 205 -4.16 18.40 -1.55
N TYR A 206 -4.11 19.56 -2.21
CA TYR A 206 -5.20 20.54 -2.23
C TYR A 206 -5.90 20.63 -3.60
N GLN A 207 -5.71 19.66 -4.48
CA GLN A 207 -6.30 19.63 -5.83
C GLN A 207 -7.73 19.09 -5.79
N THR A 208 -8.62 19.70 -5.01
CA THR A 208 -9.93 19.14 -4.62
C THR A 208 -10.91 18.82 -5.75
N THR A 209 -10.63 19.28 -6.98
CA THR A 209 -11.43 18.99 -8.18
C THR A 209 -10.76 18.01 -9.14
N SER A 210 -9.53 17.58 -8.86
CA SER A 210 -8.80 16.60 -9.64
C SER A 210 -9.36 15.20 -9.38
N ALA A 211 -9.49 14.40 -10.43
CA ALA A 211 -9.89 12.99 -10.29
C ALA A 211 -8.91 12.22 -9.37
N GLY A 212 -7.63 12.62 -9.35
CA GLY A 212 -6.60 12.07 -8.46
C GLY A 212 -6.47 12.78 -7.12
N HIS A 213 -7.47 13.55 -6.66
CA HIS A 213 -7.43 14.13 -5.32
C HIS A 213 -7.49 13.04 -4.26
N HIS A 214 -6.45 12.92 -3.43
CA HIS A 214 -6.36 11.89 -2.39
C HIS A 214 -7.01 12.33 -1.07
N GLY A 215 -7.19 13.64 -0.90
CA GLY A 215 -7.60 14.26 0.35
C GLY A 215 -6.57 15.28 0.82
N THR A 216 -7.05 16.32 1.48
CA THR A 216 -6.19 17.34 2.08
C THR A 216 -5.35 16.76 3.22
N PRO A 217 -4.19 17.37 3.52
CA PRO A 217 -3.35 16.92 4.64
C PRO A 217 -4.13 16.73 5.97
N PRO A 218 -5.04 17.65 6.39
CA PRO A 218 -5.88 17.43 7.57
C PRO A 218 -6.88 16.27 7.42
N GLN A 219 -7.47 16.07 6.24
CA GLN A 219 -8.39 14.96 5.99
C GLN A 219 -7.70 13.61 6.16
N ARG A 220 -6.49 13.44 5.61
CA ARG A 220 -5.70 12.20 5.73
C ARG A 220 -5.37 11.89 7.20
N ARG A 221 -4.92 12.90 7.95
CA ARG A 221 -4.68 12.79 9.39
C ARG A 221 -5.94 12.41 10.18
N SER A 222 -7.07 13.07 9.91
CA SER A 222 -8.36 12.78 10.55
C SER A 222 -8.87 11.37 10.20
N ALA A 223 -8.63 10.90 8.98
CA ALA A 223 -8.98 9.55 8.57
C ALA A 223 -8.20 8.48 9.35
N VAL A 224 -6.89 8.66 9.54
CA VAL A 224 -6.08 7.77 10.40
C VAL A 224 -6.61 7.76 11.83
N ARG A 225 -6.95 8.93 12.41
CA ARG A 225 -7.52 9.00 13.77
C ARG A 225 -8.86 8.29 13.88
N LEU A 226 -9.77 8.51 12.94
CA LEU A 226 -11.06 7.81 12.91
C LEU A 226 -10.86 6.30 12.84
N GLY A 227 -9.99 5.83 11.95
CA GLY A 227 -9.62 4.42 11.87
C GLY A 227 -9.04 3.86 13.17
N PHE A 228 -8.14 4.59 13.81
CA PHE A 228 -7.53 4.23 15.08
C PHE A 228 -8.58 4.09 16.20
N LEU A 229 -9.56 5.00 16.27
CA LEU A 229 -10.65 4.92 17.23
C LEU A 229 -11.55 3.70 16.96
N LEU A 230 -11.90 3.45 15.70
CA LEU A 230 -12.67 2.26 15.29
C LEU A 230 -11.92 0.96 15.61
N GLY A 231 -10.58 0.98 15.60
CA GLY A 231 -9.73 -0.14 16.00
C GLY A 231 -9.90 -0.61 17.45
N GLN A 232 -10.60 0.15 18.29
CA GLN A 232 -11.04 -0.32 19.60
C GLN A 232 -11.98 -1.54 19.49
N TYR A 233 -12.70 -1.66 18.38
CA TYR A 233 -13.67 -2.71 18.10
C TYR A 233 -13.12 -3.73 17.11
N ASN A 234 -13.67 -4.95 17.14
CA ASN A 234 -13.34 -6.00 16.19
C ASN A 234 -14.36 -5.97 15.03
N LEU A 235 -14.02 -5.27 13.96
CA LEU A 235 -14.87 -5.05 12.80
C LEU A 235 -14.44 -5.93 11.62
N SER A 236 -15.42 -6.38 10.84
CA SER A 236 -15.19 -6.85 9.47
C SER A 236 -14.83 -5.66 8.56
N ALA A 237 -14.31 -5.89 7.36
CA ALA A 237 -14.02 -4.81 6.40
C ALA A 237 -15.30 -4.01 6.03
N ALA A 238 -16.44 -4.69 5.87
CA ALA A 238 -17.72 -4.05 5.55
C ALA A 238 -18.30 -3.27 6.74
N ASP A 239 -18.11 -3.75 7.98
CA ASP A 239 -18.52 -2.98 9.17
C ASP A 239 -17.58 -1.80 9.43
N PHE A 240 -16.29 -1.93 9.10
CA PHE A 240 -15.35 -0.81 9.12
C PHE A 240 -15.80 0.27 8.14
N ASP A 241 -16.00 -0.07 6.86
CA ASP A 241 -16.50 0.84 5.82
C ASP A 241 -17.76 1.58 6.29
N TYR A 242 -18.77 0.82 6.76
CA TYR A 242 -20.02 1.40 7.22
C TYR A 242 -19.78 2.44 8.33
N ASN A 243 -19.01 2.11 9.36
CA ASN A 243 -18.77 3.04 10.47
C ASN A 243 -17.84 4.19 10.07
N PHE A 244 -16.86 3.96 9.20
CA PHE A 244 -15.98 5.00 8.69
C PHE A 244 -16.79 6.04 7.91
N PHE A 245 -17.62 5.60 6.96
CA PHE A 245 -18.48 6.49 6.18
C PHE A 245 -19.64 7.08 6.97
N TYR A 246 -20.05 6.43 8.06
CA TYR A 246 -20.94 7.04 9.04
C TYR A 246 -20.35 8.34 9.63
N TYR A 247 -19.06 8.37 9.98
CA TYR A 247 -18.41 9.55 10.56
C TYR A 247 -17.64 10.42 9.55
N TYR A 248 -17.69 10.09 8.26
CA TYR A 248 -16.84 10.66 7.21
C TYR A 248 -17.04 12.15 6.96
N GLN A 249 -18.24 12.71 7.17
CA GLN A 249 -18.43 14.17 7.07
C GLN A 249 -17.50 14.95 8.00
N GLY A 250 -17.24 14.40 9.18
CA GLY A 250 -16.30 15.01 10.09
C GLY A 250 -14.84 14.91 9.62
N VAL A 251 -14.47 13.83 8.92
CA VAL A 251 -13.16 13.75 8.25
C VAL A 251 -13.05 14.84 7.18
N LEU A 252 -14.11 15.04 6.39
CA LEU A 252 -14.12 16.00 5.29
C LEU A 252 -14.01 17.46 5.74
N ASN A 253 -14.80 17.87 6.73
CA ASN A 253 -14.99 19.28 7.07
C ASN A 253 -15.21 19.55 8.58
N GLY A 254 -14.97 18.57 9.45
CA GLY A 254 -15.14 18.71 10.90
C GLY A 254 -16.59 18.63 11.37
N THR A 255 -17.56 18.43 10.48
CA THR A 255 -18.98 18.32 10.83
C THR A 255 -19.36 16.88 11.16
N TYR A 256 -19.14 16.47 12.40
CA TYR A 256 -19.49 15.14 12.92
C TYR A 256 -20.94 15.01 13.42
N LYS A 257 -21.77 16.07 13.30
CA LYS A 257 -23.17 16.03 13.73
C LYS A 257 -24.00 15.17 12.78
N GLN A 258 -24.29 13.94 13.18
CA GLN A 258 -25.20 13.04 12.47
C GLN A 258 -26.28 12.50 13.42
N ALA A 259 -27.25 11.77 12.86
CA ALA A 259 -28.24 11.03 13.65
C ALA A 259 -27.53 10.04 14.60
N LYS A 260 -28.28 9.38 15.48
CA LYS A 260 -27.72 8.31 16.31
C LYS A 260 -27.38 7.09 15.44
N ASN A 261 -26.20 6.50 15.58
CA ASN A 261 -25.87 5.24 14.88
C ASN A 261 -26.58 4.09 15.59
N THR A 262 -27.79 3.76 15.14
CA THR A 262 -28.61 2.70 15.73
C THR A 262 -28.13 1.30 15.37
N ARG A 263 -27.32 1.15 14.30
CA ARG A 263 -26.72 -0.14 13.92
C ARG A 263 -25.62 -0.56 14.89
N ASN A 264 -24.77 0.39 15.31
CA ASN A 264 -23.65 0.14 16.22
C ASN A 264 -23.67 1.11 17.42
N PRO A 265 -24.63 0.95 18.36
CA PRO A 265 -24.82 1.91 19.45
C PRO A 265 -23.63 2.01 20.42
N GLU A 266 -22.86 0.93 20.59
CA GLU A 266 -21.65 0.95 21.43
C GLU A 266 -20.53 1.79 20.80
N ILE A 267 -20.33 1.63 19.48
CA ILE A 267 -19.36 2.45 18.72
C ILE A 267 -19.81 3.91 18.77
N ASP A 268 -21.10 4.18 18.62
CA ASP A 268 -21.66 5.53 18.70
C ASP A 268 -21.39 6.21 20.04
N ALA A 269 -21.61 5.49 21.13
CA ALA A 269 -21.36 5.98 22.49
C ALA A 269 -19.87 6.26 22.74
N TYR A 270 -18.99 5.44 22.16
CA TYR A 270 -17.55 5.66 22.23
C TYR A 270 -17.11 6.85 21.38
N MET A 271 -17.50 6.89 20.09
CA MET A 271 -17.15 7.94 19.15
C MET A 271 -17.66 9.31 19.61
N SER A 272 -18.82 9.37 20.27
CA SER A 272 -19.38 10.60 20.85
C SER A 272 -18.43 11.29 21.84
N GLN A 273 -17.53 10.56 22.49
CA GLN A 273 -16.53 11.12 23.40
C GLN A 273 -15.41 11.86 22.66
N TYR A 274 -15.20 11.55 21.38
CA TYR A 274 -14.11 12.06 20.54
C TYR A 274 -14.57 12.98 19.42
N ILE A 275 -15.88 13.21 19.24
CA ILE A 275 -16.42 14.06 18.16
C ILE A 275 -15.78 15.46 18.17
N ASP A 276 -15.67 16.09 19.34
CA ASP A 276 -15.07 17.42 19.46
C ASP A 276 -13.56 17.41 19.20
N GLU A 277 -12.87 16.35 19.61
CA GLU A 277 -11.44 16.16 19.31
C GLU A 277 -11.24 16.05 17.80
N LEU A 278 -11.96 15.13 17.15
CA LEU A 278 -11.90 14.91 15.70
C LEU A 278 -12.21 16.17 14.90
N ARG A 279 -13.20 16.97 15.32
CA ARG A 279 -13.48 18.28 14.72
C ARG A 279 -12.25 19.19 14.79
N LYS A 280 -11.65 19.33 15.97
CA LYS A 280 -10.48 20.20 16.18
C LYS A 280 -9.25 19.75 15.40
N ILE A 281 -9.08 18.43 15.21
CA ILE A 281 -8.02 17.86 14.38
C ILE A 281 -8.22 18.31 12.93
N GLN A 282 -9.45 18.19 12.41
CA GLN A 282 -9.76 18.58 11.05
C GLN A 282 -9.62 20.10 10.83
N THR A 283 -10.08 20.91 11.78
CA THR A 283 -10.04 22.38 11.65
C THR A 283 -8.66 22.97 11.92
N GLY A 284 -7.70 22.17 12.39
CA GLY A 284 -6.38 22.65 12.80
C GLY A 284 -6.38 23.44 14.11
N GLU A 285 -7.45 23.34 14.90
CA GLU A 285 -7.55 23.96 16.23
C GLU A 285 -6.63 23.29 17.26
N ILE A 286 -6.30 22.00 17.07
CA ILE A 286 -5.27 21.31 17.86
C ILE A 286 -3.90 21.55 17.21
N SER A 287 -2.97 22.13 17.97
CA SER A 287 -1.58 22.30 17.52
C SER A 287 -0.91 20.95 17.24
N ALA A 288 0.18 20.97 16.46
CA ALA A 288 0.94 19.75 16.17
C ALA A 288 1.49 19.09 17.45
N GLU A 289 1.81 19.89 18.46
CA GLU A 289 2.26 19.47 19.77
C GLU A 289 1.14 18.82 20.58
N GLU A 290 -0.03 19.46 20.69
CA GLU A 290 -1.19 18.90 21.41
C GLU A 290 -1.69 17.59 20.78
N PHE A 291 -1.53 17.45 19.45
CA PHE A 291 -1.91 16.23 18.74
C PHE A 291 -1.05 15.02 19.13
N LYS A 292 0.20 15.26 19.55
CA LYS A 292 1.13 14.22 20.00
C LYS A 292 0.81 13.70 21.40
N ASP A 293 -0.07 14.38 22.14
CA ASP A 293 -0.46 13.99 23.50
C ASP A 293 -1.85 13.33 23.56
N LEU A 294 -2.50 13.13 22.41
CA LEU A 294 -3.81 12.46 22.34
C LEU A 294 -3.70 10.99 22.74
N LYS A 295 -4.62 10.59 23.64
CA LYS A 295 -4.77 9.22 24.13
C LYS A 295 -5.45 8.31 23.11
#